data_AF-A0A2A4YED0-F1
#
_entry.id   AF-A0A2A4YED0-F1
#
_cell.length_a   1.000
_cell.length_b   1.000
_cell.length_c   1.000
_cell.angle_alpha   90.00
_cell.angle_beta   90.00
_cell.angle_gamma   90.00
#
_symmetry.space_group_name_H-M   'P 1'
#
loop_
_entity.id
_entity.type
_entity.pdbx_description
1 polymer ?
#
loop_
_entity_poly.entity_id
_entity_poly.type
_entity_poly.pdbx_seq_one_letter_code
_entity_poly.pdbx_strand_id
1 'polypeptide(L)'
;MRRIKRRLTFFTYIFFISVVVIFGACIARSSFLGYDLVVGAKLDNENQFMAEVIAQIIEKNTQLKVKRLFNLEGTLISFFSILSGSIDCYVEYTGSGFLEILKRDYPNCYNTPSLLDELLKVIVQRFNKP
;
A
#
# COMPACT_ATOMS: atom_id res chain seq x y z
N MET A 1 -33.28 26.83 36.87
CA MET A 1 -32.72 25.53 36.43
C MET A 1 -33.03 25.15 34.97
N ARG A 2 -34.24 25.38 34.42
CA ARG A 2 -34.60 25.02 33.02
C ARG A 2 -33.78 25.73 31.93
N ARG A 3 -33.41 27.01 32.11
CA ARG A 3 -32.60 27.79 31.14
C ARG A 3 -31.14 27.31 31.01
N ILE A 4 -30.55 26.78 32.09
CA ILE A 4 -29.17 26.25 32.10
C ILE A 4 -29.12 24.88 31.42
N LYS A 5 -30.10 23.99 31.69
CA LYS A 5 -30.22 22.69 31.01
C LYS A 5 -30.40 22.83 29.49
N ARG A 6 -31.08 23.89 29.03
CA ARG A 6 -31.28 24.18 27.60
C ARG A 6 -30.02 24.71 26.90
N ARG A 7 -29.11 25.37 27.64
CA ARG A 7 -27.80 25.79 27.12
C ARG A 7 -26.83 24.61 27.07
N LEU A 8 -26.85 23.74 28.08
CA LEU A 8 -25.99 22.56 28.13
C LEU A 8 -26.31 21.55 27.02
N THR A 9 -27.60 21.31 26.76
CA THR A 9 -28.08 20.45 25.66
C THR A 9 -27.73 21.00 24.27
N PHE A 10 -27.68 22.33 24.13
CA PHE A 10 -27.23 22.99 22.90
C PHE A 10 -25.73 22.78 22.64
N PHE A 11 -24.89 22.93 23.68
CA PHE A 11 -23.46 22.68 23.56
C PHE A 11 -23.12 21.22 23.25
N THR A 12 -23.84 20.26 23.84
CA THR A 12 -23.65 18.84 23.51
C THR A 12 -24.02 18.52 22.07
N TYR A 13 -25.05 19.17 21.52
CA TYR A 13 -25.45 18.99 20.12
C TYR A 13 -24.42 19.55 19.14
N ILE A 14 -23.87 20.73 19.43
CA ILE A 14 -22.78 21.34 18.64
C ILE A 14 -21.55 20.44 18.66
N PHE A 15 -21.19 19.89 19.83
CA PHE A 15 -20.07 18.97 19.94
C PHE A 15 -20.29 17.72 19.06
N PHE A 16 -21.45 17.09 19.14
CA PHE A 16 -21.77 15.91 18.32
C PHE A 16 -21.76 16.23 16.81
N ILE A 17 -22.32 17.37 16.39
CA ILE A 17 -22.29 17.81 14.99
C ILE A 17 -20.84 18.03 14.54
N SER A 18 -20.02 18.65 15.37
CA SER A 18 -18.61 18.89 15.03
C SER A 18 -17.82 17.59 14.84
N VAL A 19 -18.07 16.58 15.69
CA VAL A 19 -17.49 15.23 15.55
C VAL A 19 -17.93 14.58 14.25
N VAL A 20 -19.21 14.65 13.90
CA VAL A 20 -19.73 14.07 12.65
C VAL A 20 -19.13 14.76 11.41
N VAL A 21 -18.99 16.09 11.43
CA VAL A 21 -18.39 16.85 10.33
C VAL A 21 -16.90 16.52 10.18
N ILE A 22 -16.16 16.42 11.27
CA ILE A 22 -14.73 16.05 11.25
C ILE A 22 -14.57 14.61 10.73
N PHE A 23 -15.40 13.69 11.19
CA PHE A 23 -15.35 12.29 10.75
C PHE A 23 -15.73 12.15 9.26
N GLY A 24 -16.76 12.85 8.81
CA GLY A 24 -17.15 12.92 7.40
C GLY A 24 -16.06 13.52 6.50
N ALA A 25 -15.35 14.56 6.97
CA ALA A 25 -14.25 15.17 6.25
C ALA A 25 -13.03 14.23 6.13
N CYS A 26 -12.74 13.44 7.16
CA CYS A 26 -11.68 12.41 7.09
C CYS A 26 -11.99 11.34 6.03
N ILE A 27 -13.25 10.93 5.93
CA ILE A 27 -13.70 9.94 4.93
C ILE A 27 -13.69 10.53 3.52
N ALA A 28 -14.10 11.79 3.33
CA ALA A 28 -14.09 12.41 2.00
C ALA A 28 -12.67 12.66 1.44
N ARG A 29 -11.66 12.76 2.32
CA ARG A 29 -10.28 13.03 1.92
C ARG A 29 -9.60 11.82 1.27
N SER A 30 -9.98 10.59 1.63
CA SER A 30 -9.41 9.39 1.02
C SER A 30 -9.80 9.25 -0.45
N SER A 31 -10.95 9.79 -0.86
CA SER A 31 -11.44 9.77 -2.24
C SER A 31 -10.83 10.84 -3.15
N PHE A 32 -10.06 11.80 -2.62
CA PHE A 32 -9.63 13.00 -3.35
C PHE A 32 -8.16 12.99 -3.78
N LEU A 33 -7.45 11.88 -3.58
CA LEU A 33 -6.01 11.80 -3.82
C LEU A 33 -5.63 11.85 -5.31
N GLY A 34 -6.59 11.72 -6.23
CA GLY A 34 -6.42 12.02 -7.65
C GLY A 34 -5.58 11.02 -8.45
N TYR A 35 -5.20 9.90 -7.82
CA TYR A 35 -4.57 8.73 -8.44
C TYR A 35 -5.39 7.48 -8.12
N ASP A 36 -5.37 6.53 -9.05
CA ASP A 36 -6.13 5.28 -8.97
C ASP A 36 -5.25 4.09 -8.53
N LEU A 37 -3.93 4.21 -8.71
CA LEU A 37 -2.96 3.16 -8.39
C LEU A 37 -1.63 3.75 -7.90
N VAL A 38 -0.93 3.06 -7.01
CA VAL A 38 0.36 3.45 -6.43
C VAL A 38 1.41 2.41 -6.78
N VAL A 39 2.38 2.79 -7.61
CA VAL A 39 3.57 1.98 -7.91
C VAL A 39 4.69 2.35 -6.95
N GLY A 40 5.14 1.38 -6.16
CA GLY A 40 6.25 1.52 -5.23
C GLY A 40 7.61 1.20 -5.84
N ALA A 41 8.68 1.79 -5.31
CA ALA A 41 10.05 1.43 -5.66
C ALA A 41 10.99 1.49 -4.46
N LYS A 42 11.94 0.56 -4.42
CA LYS A 42 13.03 0.56 -3.45
C LYS A 42 13.99 1.75 -3.67
N LEU A 43 14.82 2.04 -2.66
CA LEU A 43 15.88 3.06 -2.72
C LEU A 43 17.09 2.54 -3.54
N ASP A 44 16.87 2.28 -4.82
CA ASP A 44 17.87 1.87 -5.80
C ASP A 44 17.44 2.27 -7.21
N ASN A 45 18.43 2.58 -8.06
CA ASN A 45 18.17 3.16 -9.38
C ASN A 45 17.40 2.20 -10.30
N GLU A 46 17.65 0.90 -10.21
CA GLU A 46 16.98 -0.10 -11.04
C GLU A 46 15.50 -0.19 -10.72
N ASN A 47 15.13 -0.34 -9.44
CA ASN A 47 13.73 -0.41 -9.05
C ASN A 47 12.98 0.89 -9.39
N GLN A 48 13.60 2.05 -9.18
CA GLN A 48 12.96 3.33 -9.53
C GLN A 48 12.74 3.46 -11.03
N PHE A 49 13.72 3.06 -11.84
CA PHE A 49 13.58 3.02 -13.29
C PHE A 49 12.46 2.07 -13.72
N MET A 50 12.44 0.84 -13.19
CA MET A 50 11.40 -0.14 -13.51
C MET A 50 10.01 0.32 -13.08
N ALA A 51 9.88 0.93 -11.90
CA ALA A 51 8.62 1.47 -11.41
C ALA A 51 8.10 2.60 -12.32
N GLU A 52 8.98 3.46 -12.84
CA GLU A 52 8.59 4.48 -13.82
C GLU A 52 8.12 3.86 -15.14
N VAL A 53 8.83 2.84 -15.64
CA VAL A 53 8.43 2.10 -16.84
C VAL A 53 7.04 1.47 -16.65
N ILE A 54 6.80 0.82 -15.50
CA ILE A 54 5.51 0.22 -15.16
C ILE A 54 4.41 1.29 -15.10
N ALA A 55 4.66 2.42 -14.44
CA ALA A 55 3.70 3.51 -14.33
C ALA A 55 3.32 4.06 -15.72
N GLN A 56 4.30 4.29 -16.59
CA GLN A 56 4.04 4.74 -17.97
C GLN A 56 3.27 3.70 -18.79
N ILE A 57 3.57 2.40 -18.64
CA ILE A 57 2.83 1.34 -19.34
C ILE A 57 1.37 1.34 -18.89
N ILE A 58 1.09 1.47 -17.59
CA ILE A 58 -0.28 1.51 -17.06
C ILE A 58 -1.00 2.75 -17.59
N GLU A 59 -0.41 3.93 -17.47
CA GLU A 59 -1.01 5.20 -17.90
C GLU A 59 -1.21 5.27 -19.42
N LYS A 60 -0.35 4.59 -20.20
CA LYS A 60 -0.47 4.54 -21.68
C LYS A 60 -1.58 3.60 -22.15
N ASN A 61 -1.84 2.51 -21.42
CA ASN A 61 -2.75 1.45 -21.85
C ASN A 61 -4.10 1.46 -21.10
N THR A 62 -4.27 2.35 -20.11
CA THR A 62 -5.47 2.46 -19.30
C THR A 62 -5.84 3.93 -19.05
N GLN A 63 -6.98 4.18 -18.41
CA GLN A 63 -7.36 5.54 -17.95
C GLN A 63 -6.93 5.82 -16.51
N LEU A 64 -6.21 4.89 -15.88
CA LEU A 64 -5.78 4.99 -14.49
C LEU A 64 -4.64 5.99 -14.35
N LYS A 65 -4.70 6.81 -13.31
CA LYS A 65 -3.62 7.71 -12.90
C LYS A 65 -2.72 7.02 -11.88
N VAL A 66 -1.41 7.06 -12.10
CA VAL A 66 -0.46 6.31 -11.27
C VAL A 66 0.38 7.23 -10.42
N LYS A 67 0.32 7.05 -9.09
CA LYS A 67 1.26 7.66 -8.16
C LYS A 67 2.54 6.83 -8.08
N ARG A 68 3.68 7.51 -8.18
CA ARG A 68 5.00 6.93 -7.88
C ARG A 68 5.33 7.14 -6.40
N LEU A 69 5.58 6.06 -5.66
CA LEU A 69 6.07 6.09 -4.28
C LEU A 69 7.45 5.45 -4.22
N PHE A 70 8.48 6.25 -4.47
CA PHE A 70 9.87 5.79 -4.49
C PHE A 70 10.52 5.86 -3.11
N ASN A 71 11.75 5.34 -3.03
CA ASN A 71 12.62 5.40 -1.86
C ASN A 71 12.12 4.54 -0.68
N LEU A 72 11.50 3.39 -0.96
CA LEU A 72 11.22 2.39 0.06
C LEU A 72 12.54 1.73 0.49
N GLU A 73 12.88 1.83 1.78
CA GLU A 73 14.21 1.46 2.27
C GLU A 73 14.37 -0.06 2.42
N GLY A 74 14.63 -0.72 1.29
CA GLY A 74 14.90 -2.15 1.20
C GLY A 74 13.67 -3.04 1.04
N THR A 75 13.92 -4.36 1.03
CA THR A 75 12.95 -5.40 0.70
C THR A 75 11.79 -5.47 1.70
N LEU A 76 12.07 -5.46 3.01
CA LEU A 76 11.02 -5.63 4.01
C LEU A 76 10.04 -4.45 4.07
N ILE A 77 10.55 -3.21 3.94
CA ILE A 77 9.68 -2.03 3.91
C ILE A 77 8.78 -2.06 2.67
N SER A 78 9.33 -2.44 1.52
CA SER A 78 8.55 -2.59 0.28
C SER A 78 7.50 -3.69 0.40
N PHE A 79 7.88 -4.84 0.97
CA PHE A 79 6.97 -5.96 1.19
C PHE A 79 5.84 -5.62 2.17
N PHE A 80 6.13 -4.95 3.29
CA PHE A 80 5.06 -4.53 4.21
C PHE A 80 4.21 -3.40 3.63
N SER A 81 4.75 -2.57 2.75
CA SER A 81 3.98 -1.53 2.07
C SER A 81 2.94 -2.11 1.12
N ILE A 82 3.24 -3.22 0.42
CA ILE A 82 2.23 -3.90 -0.41
C ILE A 82 1.20 -4.63 0.45
N LEU A 83 1.63 -5.25 1.56
CA LEU A 83 0.71 -5.95 2.46
C LEU A 83 -0.26 -4.99 3.18
N SER A 84 0.19 -3.77 3.49
CA SER A 84 -0.66 -2.75 4.11
C SER A 84 -1.58 -2.02 3.12
N GLY A 85 -1.40 -2.23 1.81
CA GLY A 85 -2.09 -1.47 0.76
C GLY A 85 -1.58 -0.03 0.60
N SER A 86 -0.38 0.28 1.08
CA SER A 86 0.26 1.59 0.85
C SER A 86 0.81 1.73 -0.57
N ILE A 87 1.11 0.60 -1.21
CA ILE A 87 1.42 0.47 -2.64
C ILE A 87 0.61 -0.69 -3.22
N ASP A 88 0.27 -0.61 -4.50
CA ASP A 88 -0.50 -1.65 -5.19
C ASP A 88 0.39 -2.64 -5.93
N CYS A 89 1.57 -2.20 -6.36
CA CYS A 89 2.59 -3.07 -6.94
C CYS A 89 4.00 -2.48 -6.77
N TYR A 90 4.99 -3.34 -6.82
CA TYR A 90 6.42 -3.01 -6.89
C TYR A 90 7.19 -4.18 -7.51
N VAL A 91 8.46 -3.96 -7.83
CA VAL A 91 9.34 -5.01 -8.35
C VAL A 91 10.10 -5.67 -7.20
N GLU A 92 10.12 -7.00 -7.19
CA GLU A 92 10.92 -7.77 -6.24
C GLU A 92 11.70 -8.87 -6.94
N TYR A 93 12.92 -9.12 -6.47
CA TYR A 93 13.76 -10.21 -6.94
C TYR A 93 13.50 -11.46 -6.12
N THR A 94 13.48 -12.60 -6.81
CA THR A 94 13.30 -13.91 -6.16
C THR A 94 14.33 -14.13 -5.05
N GLY A 95 15.60 -13.72 -5.24
CA GLY A 95 16.65 -13.80 -4.24
C GLY A 95 16.30 -13.13 -2.91
N SER A 96 15.92 -11.85 -2.97
CA SER A 96 15.44 -11.09 -1.80
C SER A 96 14.14 -11.67 -1.23
N GLY A 97 13.26 -12.19 -2.07
CA GLY A 97 12.06 -12.91 -1.64
C GLY A 97 12.36 -14.12 -0.76
N PHE A 98 13.30 -14.99 -1.14
CA PHE A 98 13.69 -16.14 -0.32
C PHE A 98 14.45 -15.73 0.94
N LEU A 99 15.50 -14.93 0.78
CA LEU A 99 16.44 -14.62 1.85
C LEU A 99 15.84 -13.66 2.89
N GLU A 100 15.22 -12.57 2.44
CA GLU A 100 14.76 -11.52 3.34
C GLU A 100 13.32 -11.73 3.80
N ILE A 101 12.40 -12.09 2.89
CA ILE A 101 10.97 -12.23 3.18
C ILE A 101 10.67 -13.60 3.78
N LEU A 102 11.06 -14.70 3.12
CA LEU A 102 10.78 -16.05 3.59
C LEU A 102 11.71 -16.51 4.71
N LYS A 103 12.89 -15.89 4.85
CA LYS A 103 13.99 -16.32 5.73
C LYS A 103 14.43 -17.76 5.43
N ARG A 104 14.65 -18.06 4.15
CA ARG A 104 15.10 -19.37 3.65
C ARG A 104 16.26 -19.18 2.69
N ASP A 105 17.13 -20.18 2.63
CA ASP A 105 18.18 -20.22 1.62
C ASP A 105 17.56 -20.22 0.21
N TYR A 106 18.23 -19.52 -0.70
CA TYR A 106 17.86 -19.56 -2.10
C TYR A 106 18.18 -20.95 -2.67
N PRO A 107 17.23 -21.66 -3.30
CA PRO A 107 17.48 -23.00 -3.80
C PRO A 107 18.63 -23.03 -4.82
N ASN A 108 19.52 -24.01 -4.68
CA ASN A 108 20.68 -24.18 -5.57
C ASN A 108 20.32 -24.56 -7.02
N CYS A 109 19.04 -24.87 -7.30
CA CYS A 109 18.54 -25.08 -8.65
C CYS A 109 18.22 -23.74 -9.33
N TYR A 110 19.25 -23.13 -9.93
CA TYR A 110 19.11 -21.91 -10.71
C TYR A 110 18.13 -22.11 -11.89
N ASN A 111 17.22 -21.14 -12.08
CA ASN A 111 16.42 -20.94 -13.30
C ASN A 111 15.41 -22.03 -13.65
N THR A 112 14.60 -22.48 -12.69
CA THR A 112 13.36 -23.18 -13.03
C THR A 112 12.15 -22.25 -12.82
N PRO A 113 11.21 -22.13 -13.79
CA PRO A 113 9.97 -21.37 -13.61
C PRO A 113 9.21 -21.75 -12.33
N SER A 114 9.37 -23.00 -11.88
CA SER A 114 8.81 -23.50 -10.62
C SER A 114 9.26 -22.76 -9.37
N LEU A 115 10.40 -22.08 -9.40
CA LEU A 115 10.92 -21.36 -8.22
C LEU A 115 10.08 -20.12 -7.88
N LEU A 116 9.62 -19.40 -8.91
CA LEU A 116 8.70 -18.28 -8.72
C LEU A 116 7.35 -18.77 -8.20
N ASP A 117 6.84 -19.87 -8.76
CA ASP A 117 5.58 -20.48 -8.32
C ASP A 117 5.64 -20.93 -6.86
N GLU A 118 6.76 -21.52 -6.44
CA GLU A 118 6.97 -21.91 -5.04
C GLU A 118 6.99 -20.68 -4.11
N LEU A 119 7.76 -19.64 -4.47
CA LEU A 119 7.84 -18.40 -3.71
C LEU A 119 6.45 -17.78 -3.54
N LEU A 120 5.71 -17.63 -4.63
CA LEU A 120 4.36 -17.06 -4.61
C LEU A 120 3.40 -17.90 -3.77
N LYS A 121 3.44 -19.22 -3.92
CA LYS A 121 2.60 -20.13 -3.12
C LYS A 121 2.87 -19.96 -1.63
N VAL A 122 4.13 -19.89 -1.21
CA VAL A 122 4.49 -19.71 0.20
C VAL A 122 4.08 -18.33 0.71
N ILE A 123 4.28 -17.26 -0.08
CA ILE A 123 3.88 -15.90 0.31
C ILE A 123 2.37 -15.83 0.50
N VAL A 124 1.59 -16.32 -0.47
CA VAL A 124 0.13 -16.33 -0.39
C VAL A 124 -0.35 -17.14 0.82
N GLN A 125 0.18 -18.35 1.04
CA GLN A 125 -0.20 -19.17 2.19
C GLN A 125 0.13 -18.53 3.55
N ARG A 126 1.25 -17.80 3.62
CA ARG A 126 1.76 -17.23 4.88
C ARG A 126 1.13 -15.88 5.22
N PHE A 127 0.89 -15.04 4.22
CA PHE A 127 0.53 -13.63 4.41
C PHE A 127 -0.84 -13.26 3.85
N ASN A 128 -1.46 -14.10 3.01
CA ASN A 128 -2.82 -13.90 2.50
C ASN A 128 -3.82 -14.78 3.26
N LYS A 129 -3.81 -14.72 4.60
CA LYS A 129 -4.85 -15.33 5.44
C LYS A 129 -6.00 -14.33 5.62
N PRO A 130 -7.26 -14.79 5.61
CA PRO A 130 -8.43 -13.94 5.76
C PRO A 130 -8.45 -13.18 7.08
#